data_AF-R1EHB7-F1
#
_entry.id   AF-R1EHB7-F1
#
_cell.length_a   1.000
_cell.length_b   1.000
_cell.length_c   1.000
_cell.angle_alpha   90.00
_cell.angle_beta   90.00
_cell.angle_gamma   90.00
#
_symmetry.space_group_name_H-M   'P 1'
#
loop_
_entity.id
_entity.type
_entity.pdbx_description
1 polymer ?
#
loop_
_entity_poly.entity_id
_entity_poly.type
_entity_poly.pdbx_seq_one_letter_code
_entity_poly.pdbx_strand_id
1 'polypeptide(L)'
;MAASSKRKVTYFHDADTMGSYYYGPGHPMKPHRLAMTHNLILSYHLYRKMEVCRPHLATDEEMLQFHAAEYVDFLRRVTPDNQPDFSKQLQRFTVGDDCPVFDGLYDYCRL
;
A
#
# COMPACT_ATOMS: atom_id res chain seq x y z
N MET A 1 -35.15 -11.79 20.22
CA MET A 1 -34.08 -11.74 19.20
C MET A 1 -32.81 -12.27 19.83
N ALA A 2 -32.20 -13.31 19.28
CA ALA A 2 -30.94 -13.84 19.81
C ALA A 2 -29.86 -12.75 19.71
N ALA A 3 -29.17 -12.45 20.81
CA ALA A 3 -28.07 -11.51 20.79
C ALA A 3 -26.97 -12.05 19.86
N SER A 4 -26.70 -11.35 18.77
CA SER A 4 -25.59 -11.68 17.88
C SER A 4 -24.28 -11.63 18.69
N SER A 5 -23.56 -12.75 18.71
CA SER A 5 -22.24 -12.83 19.35
C SER A 5 -21.31 -11.78 18.75
N LYS A 6 -20.55 -11.08 19.60
CA LYS A 6 -19.56 -10.10 19.12
C LYS A 6 -18.48 -10.83 18.32
N ARG A 7 -18.32 -10.43 17.07
CA ARG A 7 -17.28 -10.96 16.17
C ARG A 7 -15.89 -10.50 16.64
N LYS A 8 -14.90 -11.39 16.53
CA LYS A 8 -13.49 -11.03 16.68
C LYS A 8 -13.06 -10.20 15.46
N VAL A 9 -12.35 -9.10 15.69
CA VAL A 9 -11.85 -8.20 14.63
C VAL A 9 -10.34 -8.09 14.75
N THR A 10 -9.64 -8.28 13.64
CA THR A 10 -8.21 -7.98 13.48
C THR A 10 -8.07 -6.80 12.54
N TYR A 11 -7.23 -5.84 12.91
CA TYR A 11 -6.99 -4.61 12.18
C TYR A 11 -5.50 -4.48 11.86
N PHE A 12 -5.18 -4.37 10.57
CA PHE A 12 -3.81 -4.26 10.10
C PHE A 12 -3.45 -2.80 9.86
N HIS A 13 -2.33 -2.36 10.44
CA HIS A 13 -1.80 -1.02 10.23
C HIS A 13 -0.31 -0.99 10.51
N ASP A 14 0.46 -0.45 9.57
CA ASP A 14 1.83 -0.03 9.80
C ASP A 14 1.85 1.48 10.09
N ALA A 15 2.08 1.84 11.36
CA ALA A 15 2.09 3.24 11.79
C ALA A 15 3.30 4.04 11.27
N ASP A 16 4.37 3.35 10.87
CA ASP A 16 5.63 4.00 10.48
C ASP A 16 5.59 4.45 9.02
N THR A 17 5.02 3.62 8.13
CA THR A 17 5.21 3.76 6.68
C THR A 17 3.91 3.94 5.90
N MET A 18 2.78 3.35 6.34
CA MET A 18 1.56 3.26 5.52
C MET A 18 0.97 4.63 5.13
N GLY A 19 1.22 5.66 5.94
CA GLY A 19 0.78 7.04 5.72
C GLY A 19 1.80 7.98 5.10
N SER A 20 3.05 7.55 4.90
CA SER A 20 4.16 8.44 4.49
C SER A 20 4.42 8.46 2.99
N TYR A 21 3.90 7.48 2.22
CA TYR A 21 4.06 7.45 0.77
C TYR A 21 3.34 8.60 0.08
N TYR A 22 3.96 9.11 -0.99
CA TYR A 22 3.49 10.30 -1.70
C TYR A 22 3.47 10.07 -3.20
N TYR A 23 2.27 10.00 -3.76
CA TYR A 23 2.04 9.80 -5.19
C TYR A 23 2.49 10.98 -6.08
N GLY A 24 2.83 12.12 -5.47
CA GLY A 24 3.27 13.31 -6.20
C GLY A 24 2.33 14.51 -6.10
N PRO A 25 2.78 15.69 -6.58
CA PRO A 25 1.99 16.91 -6.59
C PRO A 25 0.72 16.75 -7.42
N GLY A 26 -0.40 17.30 -6.93
CA GLY A 26 -1.69 17.26 -7.64
C GLY A 26 -2.43 15.91 -7.67
N HIS A 27 -1.72 14.78 -7.46
CA HIS A 27 -2.35 13.46 -7.55
C HIS A 27 -3.41 13.23 -6.46
N PRO A 28 -4.63 12.73 -6.75
CA PRO A 28 -5.72 12.64 -5.78
C PRO A 28 -5.54 11.54 -4.74
N MET A 29 -4.79 10.47 -5.04
CA MET A 29 -4.49 9.42 -4.06
C MET A 29 -3.51 9.92 -3.00
N LYS A 30 -3.96 9.98 -1.73
CA LYS A 30 -3.16 10.40 -0.58
C LYS A 30 -3.10 9.27 0.46
N PRO A 31 -2.03 8.45 0.49
CA PRO A 31 -1.84 7.40 1.52
C PRO A 31 -1.98 7.91 2.96
N HIS A 32 -1.68 9.18 3.21
CA HIS A 32 -1.91 9.87 4.49
C HIS A 32 -3.32 9.68 5.08
N ARG A 33 -4.36 9.47 4.25
CA ARG A 33 -5.72 9.17 4.73
C ARG A 33 -5.80 7.94 5.63
N LEU A 34 -4.88 6.98 5.47
CA LEU A 34 -4.76 5.79 6.31
C LEU A 34 -4.28 6.15 7.72
N ALA A 35 -3.26 7.01 7.84
CA ALA A 35 -2.78 7.52 9.12
C ALA A 35 -3.84 8.38 9.84
N MET A 36 -4.57 9.22 9.09
CA MET A 36 -5.70 9.99 9.64
C MET A 36 -6.79 9.05 10.21
N THR A 37 -7.13 7.99 9.47
CA THR A 37 -8.12 6.99 9.91
C THR A 37 -7.65 6.27 11.17
N HIS A 38 -6.38 5.88 11.22
CA HIS A 38 -5.79 5.25 12.40
C HIS A 38 -5.83 6.17 13.63
N ASN A 39 -5.53 7.45 13.47
CA ASN A 39 -5.59 8.41 14.57
C ASN A 39 -7.01 8.57 15.14
N LEU A 40 -8.04 8.54 14.30
CA LEU A 40 -9.43 8.51 14.77
C LEU A 40 -9.74 7.22 15.54
N ILE A 41 -9.30 6.06 15.05
CA ILE A 41 -9.45 4.77 15.74
C ILE A 41 -8.83 4.80 17.15
N LEU A 42 -7.63 5.40 17.29
CA LEU A 42 -6.96 5.58 18.56
C LEU A 42 -7.75 6.52 19.49
N SER A 43 -8.20 7.65 18.95
CA SER A 43 -8.94 8.69 19.68
C SER A 43 -10.29 8.20 20.20
N TYR A 44 -11.00 7.37 19.42
CA TYR A 44 -12.24 6.71 19.83
C TYR A 44 -12.00 5.42 20.65
N HIS A 45 -10.74 5.08 20.92
CA HIS A 45 -10.34 3.89 21.69
C HIS A 45 -10.85 2.57 21.11
N LEU A 46 -11.06 2.51 19.80
CA LEU A 46 -11.54 1.31 19.12
C LEU A 46 -10.47 0.22 19.08
N TYR A 47 -9.18 0.59 19.11
CA TYR A 47 -8.05 -0.34 19.23
C TYR A 47 -8.16 -1.27 20.45
N ARG A 48 -8.85 -0.86 21.53
CA ARG A 48 -9.05 -1.70 22.72
C ARG A 48 -10.05 -2.85 22.50
N LYS A 49 -10.79 -2.82 21.38
CA LYS A 49 -11.87 -3.76 21.04
C LYS A 49 -11.51 -4.67 19.88
N MET A 50 -10.28 -4.59 19.37
CA MET A 50 -9.78 -5.36 18.23
C MET A 50 -8.31 -5.71 18.42
N GLU A 51 -7.85 -6.72 17.69
CA GLU A 51 -6.43 -7.10 17.65
C GLU A 51 -5.73 -6.24 16.60
N VAL A 52 -4.77 -5.40 17.01
CA VAL A 52 -4.01 -4.55 16.09
C VAL A 52 -2.72 -5.26 15.70
N CYS A 53 -2.55 -5.53 14.42
CA CYS A 53 -1.38 -6.21 13.87
C CYS A 53 -0.63 -5.30 12.90
N ARG A 54 0.70 -5.40 12.90
CA ARG A 54 1.52 -4.85 11.81
C ARG A 54 1.53 -5.87 10.68
N PRO A 55 1.20 -5.50 9.42
CA PRO A 55 1.34 -6.42 8.30
C PRO A 55 2.82 -6.76 8.07
N HIS A 56 3.10 -7.97 7.57
CA HIS A 56 4.41 -8.26 6.99
C HIS A 56 4.45 -7.69 5.57
N LEU A 57 5.66 -7.42 5.08
CA LEU A 57 5.83 -7.04 3.68
C LEU A 57 5.63 -8.28 2.80
N ALA A 58 4.67 -8.22 1.88
CA ALA A 58 4.44 -9.27 0.90
C ALA A 58 5.73 -9.58 0.14
N THR A 59 5.99 -10.86 -0.04
CA THR A 59 7.12 -11.38 -0.82
C THR A 59 6.82 -11.36 -2.30
N ASP A 60 7.85 -11.36 -3.14
CA ASP A 60 7.72 -11.51 -4.59
C ASP A 60 6.93 -12.80 -4.91
N GLU A 61 7.21 -13.90 -4.20
CA GLU A 61 6.52 -15.18 -4.37
C GLU A 61 5.00 -15.06 -4.17
N GLU A 62 4.56 -14.31 -3.16
CA GLU A 62 3.14 -14.03 -2.91
C GLU A 62 2.53 -13.19 -4.03
N MET A 63 3.23 -12.14 -4.50
CA MET A 63 2.74 -11.31 -5.62
C MET A 63 2.65 -12.10 -6.94
N LEU A 64 3.60 -13.00 -7.17
CA LEU A 64 3.70 -13.84 -8.36
C LEU A 64 2.61 -14.92 -8.45
N GLN A 65 1.85 -15.16 -7.38
CA GLN A 65 0.70 -16.08 -7.43
C GLN A 65 -0.38 -15.59 -8.41
N PHE A 66 -0.41 -14.30 -8.73
CA PHE A 66 -1.33 -13.70 -9.69
C PHE A 66 -0.63 -12.85 -10.75
N HIS A 67 0.34 -12.02 -10.36
CA HIS A 67 0.97 -11.08 -11.28
C HIS A 67 2.07 -11.73 -12.13
N ALA A 68 2.22 -11.26 -13.37
CA ALA A 68 3.28 -11.71 -14.26
C ALA A 68 4.68 -11.36 -13.69
N ALA A 69 5.64 -12.27 -13.84
CA ALA A 69 6.98 -12.10 -13.28
C ALA A 69 7.70 -10.84 -13.78
N GLU A 70 7.55 -10.53 -15.06
CA GLU A 70 8.12 -9.32 -15.66
C GLU A 70 7.51 -8.01 -15.12
N TYR A 71 6.27 -8.05 -14.62
CA TYR A 71 5.63 -6.87 -14.02
C TYR A 71 6.11 -6.67 -12.59
N VAL A 72 6.22 -7.73 -11.80
CA VAL A 72 6.76 -7.67 -10.44
C VAL A 72 8.23 -7.22 -10.46
N ASP A 73 9.06 -7.76 -11.36
CA ASP A 73 10.46 -7.31 -11.52
C ASP A 73 10.55 -5.84 -11.95
N PHE A 74 9.64 -5.39 -12.82
CA PHE A 74 9.55 -3.99 -13.21
C PHE A 74 9.25 -3.07 -12.01
N LEU A 75 8.19 -3.36 -11.24
CA LEU A 75 7.82 -2.55 -10.08
C LEU A 75 8.94 -2.49 -9.04
N ARG A 76 9.66 -3.60 -8.84
CA ARG A 76 10.80 -3.70 -7.91
C ARG A 76 11.99 -2.84 -8.33
N ARG A 77 12.17 -2.59 -9.63
CA ARG A 77 13.37 -1.93 -10.17
C ARG A 77 13.15 -0.47 -10.54
N VAL A 78 11.94 -0.08 -10.90
CA VAL A 78 11.64 1.28 -11.36
C VAL A 78 11.71 2.26 -10.18
N THR A 79 12.37 3.39 -10.41
CA THR A 79 12.49 4.51 -9.48
C THR A 79 12.25 5.81 -10.24
N PRO A 80 11.94 6.93 -9.56
CA PRO A 80 11.78 8.22 -10.22
C PRO A 80 13.00 8.65 -11.05
N ASP A 81 14.21 8.25 -10.64
CA ASP A 81 15.46 8.57 -11.33
C ASP A 81 15.69 7.73 -12.60
N ASN A 82 15.36 6.44 -12.56
CA ASN A 82 15.67 5.51 -13.66
C ASN A 82 14.48 5.27 -14.61
N GLN A 83 13.30 5.78 -14.30
CA GLN A 83 12.10 5.58 -15.13
C GLN A 83 12.29 5.91 -16.64
N PRO A 84 13.14 6.87 -17.09
CA PRO A 84 13.39 7.06 -18.52
C PRO A 84 13.94 5.80 -19.21
N ASP A 85 14.75 5.00 -18.51
CA ASP A 85 15.31 3.75 -19.01
C ASP A 85 14.24 2.66 -19.19
N PHE A 86 13.10 2.82 -18.52
CA PHE A 86 11.96 1.90 -18.55
C PHE A 86 10.83 2.37 -19.47
N SER A 87 11.05 3.34 -20.37
CA SER A 87 10.01 3.95 -21.24
C SER A 87 9.05 2.95 -21.90
N LYS A 88 9.56 1.83 -22.45
CA LYS A 88 8.71 0.79 -23.07
C LYS A 88 7.86 0.04 -22.05
N GLN A 89 8.43 -0.24 -20.87
CA GLN A 89 7.74 -0.96 -19.81
C GLN A 89 6.70 -0.07 -19.12
N LEU A 90 6.99 1.23 -18.93
CA LEU A 90 6.03 2.22 -18.44
C LEU A 90 4.76 2.24 -19.29
N GLN A 91 4.92 2.32 -20.62
CA GLN A 91 3.77 2.25 -21.55
C GLN A 91 3.06 0.90 -21.49
N ARG A 92 3.81 -0.21 -21.48
CA ARG A 92 3.27 -1.57 -21.49
C ARG A 92 2.46 -1.89 -20.22
N PHE A 93 2.92 -1.41 -19.07
CA PHE A 93 2.33 -1.68 -17.76
C PHE A 93 1.43 -0.54 -17.27
N THR A 94 1.20 0.48 -18.09
CA THR A 94 0.33 1.63 -17.78
C THR A 94 0.74 2.35 -16.49
N VAL A 95 2.05 2.55 -16.32
CA VAL A 95 2.64 3.30 -15.20
C VAL A 95 3.20 4.61 -15.75
N GLY A 96 2.81 5.73 -15.15
CA GLY A 96 3.04 7.08 -15.66
C GLY A 96 2.02 8.08 -15.12
N ASP A 97 1.12 8.57 -15.97
CA ASP A 97 0.24 9.71 -15.67
C ASP A 97 -0.68 9.49 -14.45
N ASP A 98 -1.66 8.59 -14.57
CA ASP A 98 -2.61 8.26 -13.49
C ASP A 98 -2.01 7.33 -12.42
N CYS A 99 -0.94 6.60 -12.77
CA CYS A 99 -0.26 5.63 -11.92
C CYS A 99 1.24 5.98 -11.84
N PRO A 100 1.62 7.04 -11.11
CA PRO A 100 2.98 7.57 -11.14
C PRO A 100 4.01 6.65 -10.49
N VAL A 101 5.24 6.74 -10.99
CA VAL A 101 6.41 6.24 -10.27
C VAL A 101 6.74 7.25 -9.17
N PHE A 102 6.86 6.77 -7.94
CA PHE A 102 7.24 7.58 -6.78
C PHE A 102 8.21 6.80 -5.88
N ASP A 103 8.86 7.52 -4.96
CA ASP A 103 9.83 6.92 -4.03
C ASP A 103 9.17 5.88 -3.12
N GLY A 104 9.71 4.66 -3.14
CA GLY A 104 9.18 3.54 -2.36
C GLY A 104 7.91 2.91 -2.96
N LEU A 105 7.63 3.10 -4.25
CA LEU A 105 6.49 2.47 -4.95
C LEU A 105 6.36 0.97 -4.65
N TYR A 106 7.45 0.22 -4.78
CA TYR A 106 7.41 -1.22 -4.55
C TYR A 106 7.11 -1.56 -3.08
N ASP A 107 7.74 -0.86 -2.13
CA ASP A 107 7.48 -1.07 -0.72
C ASP A 107 6.03 -0.72 -0.34
N TYR A 108 5.45 0.32 -0.96
CA TYR A 108 4.04 0.64 -0.82
C TYR A 108 3.13 -0.50 -1.30
N CYS A 109 3.47 -1.15 -2.42
CA CYS A 109 2.73 -2.31 -2.92
C CYS A 109 2.85 -3.56 -2.03
N ARG A 110 3.92 -3.65 -1.22
CA ARG A 110 4.18 -4.79 -0.34
C ARG A 110 3.48 -4.68 1.01
N LEU A 111 3.07 -3.48 1.42
CA LEU A 111 2.33 -3.21 2.67
C LEU A 111 0.84 -3.53 2.53
#